data_AF-A0A0D2W4S4-F1
#
_entry.id   AF-A0A0D2W4S4-F1
#
_cell.length_a   1.000
_cell.length_b   1.000
_cell.length_c   1.000
_cell.angle_alpha   90.00
_cell.angle_beta   90.00
_cell.angle_gamma   90.00
#
_symmetry.space_group_name_H-M   'P 1'
#
loop_
_entity.id
_entity.type
_entity.pdbx_description
1 polymer ?
#
loop_
_entity_poly.entity_id
_entity_poly.type
_entity_poly.pdbx_seq_one_letter_code
_entity_poly.pdbx_strand_id
1 'polypeptide(L)'
;MSTLEKKTVILTFGLEIIFSSCFSFYDIVISFHVEFPFEFRALEVALEAICSFLDARTRELETDTYPALDELTSKISSRNLDHVRKLKSAMTRLTNRVQKVRDELEQLLDDDDDMADLYLSRKLAGACSPVSVSGAPNWYPSSPTIGSKISRTSRASALTAEEDNDVEELEMLLEAYFMQIDNTLNKLTTLREYIDDTEDYINIQLDNHRNQLIQLELFLSSGTVCLSIYSLVAAIFGMNIPYTWKEGHGYMFKWVVILTGLLCTSTFTSIISYARHKGLIGS
;
A
#
# COMPACT_ATOMS: atom_id res chain seq x y z
N MET A 1 -31.43 -10.16 7.50
CA MET A 1 -30.42 -10.72 6.59
C MET A 1 -29.12 -10.79 7.36
N SER A 2 -28.79 -12.01 7.79
CA SER A 2 -27.93 -12.26 8.94
C SER A 2 -26.45 -12.15 8.56
N THR A 3 -25.58 -11.81 9.52
CA THR A 3 -24.11 -11.76 9.35
C THR A 3 -23.53 -13.07 8.77
N LEU A 4 -24.27 -14.17 8.88
CA LEU A 4 -23.95 -15.46 8.27
C LEU A 4 -24.14 -15.46 6.74
N GLU A 5 -25.17 -14.83 6.20
CA GLU A 5 -25.36 -14.73 4.74
C GLU A 5 -24.24 -13.92 4.08
N LYS A 6 -23.79 -12.83 4.72
CA LYS A 6 -22.66 -12.04 4.20
C LYS A 6 -21.35 -12.82 4.20
N LYS A 7 -21.09 -13.63 5.24
CA LYS A 7 -19.90 -14.51 5.29
C LYS A 7 -19.98 -15.63 4.25
N THR A 8 -21.16 -16.21 4.03
CA THR A 8 -21.36 -17.22 2.99
C THR A 8 -21.13 -16.62 1.61
N VAL A 9 -21.68 -15.45 1.30
CA VAL A 9 -21.47 -14.79 0.00
C VAL A 9 -19.99 -14.47 -0.24
N ILE A 10 -19.26 -13.95 0.75
CA ILE A 10 -17.82 -13.67 0.61
C ILE A 10 -17.01 -14.95 0.43
N LEU A 11 -17.33 -16.03 1.17
CA LEU A 11 -16.68 -17.32 1.00
C LEU A 11 -17.00 -17.97 -0.35
N THR A 12 -18.23 -17.83 -0.85
CA THR A 12 -18.64 -18.40 -2.14
C THR A 12 -18.04 -17.61 -3.31
N PHE A 13 -18.03 -16.28 -3.27
CA PHE A 13 -17.33 -15.45 -4.27
C PHE A 13 -15.81 -15.64 -4.19
N GLY A 14 -15.26 -15.75 -2.98
CA GLY A 14 -13.84 -16.06 -2.78
C GLY A 14 -13.47 -17.44 -3.33
N LEU A 15 -14.29 -18.47 -3.07
CA LEU A 15 -14.08 -19.80 -3.65
C LEU A 15 -14.26 -19.79 -5.17
N GLU A 16 -15.22 -19.06 -5.73
CA GLU A 16 -15.39 -18.96 -7.19
C GLU A 16 -14.26 -18.20 -7.87
N ILE A 17 -13.72 -17.15 -7.26
CA ILE A 17 -12.53 -16.45 -7.78
C ILE A 17 -11.29 -17.35 -7.66
N ILE A 18 -11.12 -18.07 -6.54
CA ILE A 18 -10.03 -19.04 -6.39
C ILE A 18 -10.22 -20.20 -7.37
N PHE A 19 -11.43 -20.72 -7.57
CA PHE A 19 -11.70 -21.76 -8.57
C PHE A 19 -11.47 -21.23 -9.97
N SER A 20 -11.88 -20.00 -10.30
CA SER A 20 -11.71 -19.44 -11.65
C SER A 20 -10.26 -19.08 -11.95
N SER A 21 -9.52 -18.54 -10.97
CA SER A 21 -8.08 -18.26 -11.11
C SER A 21 -7.26 -19.54 -11.09
N CYS A 22 -7.60 -20.52 -10.24
CA CYS A 22 -6.93 -21.81 -10.19
C CYS A 22 -7.28 -22.67 -11.40
N PHE A 23 -8.51 -22.63 -11.91
CA PHE A 23 -8.95 -23.30 -13.14
C PHE A 23 -8.32 -22.66 -14.38
N SER A 24 -8.24 -21.32 -14.45
CA SER A 24 -7.52 -20.64 -15.54
C SER A 24 -6.01 -20.89 -15.48
N PHE A 25 -5.43 -21.00 -14.28
CA PHE A 25 -4.02 -21.37 -14.11
C PHE A 25 -3.78 -22.86 -14.41
N TYR A 26 -4.71 -23.75 -14.05
CA TYR A 26 -4.65 -25.17 -14.37
C TYR A 26 -4.84 -25.41 -15.88
N ASP A 27 -5.69 -24.63 -16.57
CA ASP A 27 -5.84 -24.68 -18.03
C ASP A 27 -4.63 -24.09 -18.77
N ILE A 28 -4.00 -23.02 -18.25
CA ILE A 28 -2.73 -22.49 -18.77
C ILE A 28 -1.60 -23.52 -18.60
N VAL A 29 -1.48 -24.13 -17.42
CA VAL A 29 -0.46 -25.14 -17.11
C VAL A 29 -0.71 -26.46 -17.88
N ILE A 30 -1.96 -26.87 -18.10
CA ILE A 30 -2.29 -28.07 -18.90
C ILE A 30 -2.05 -27.84 -20.40
N SER A 31 -2.13 -26.61 -20.90
CA SER A 31 -1.77 -26.31 -22.30
C SER A 31 -0.27 -26.32 -22.56
N PHE A 32 0.57 -26.37 -21.51
CA PHE A 32 2.03 -26.28 -21.55
C PHE A 32 2.74 -27.65 -21.49
N HIS A 33 2.11 -28.71 -22.02
CA HIS A 33 2.78 -30.01 -22.20
C HIS A 33 3.67 -30.01 -23.46
N VAL A 34 4.44 -28.92 -23.66
CA VAL A 34 5.57 -28.85 -24.58
C VAL A 34 6.80 -29.23 -23.78
N GLU A 35 7.64 -30.11 -24.31
CA GLU A 35 8.76 -30.69 -23.58
C GLU A 35 9.90 -29.66 -23.46
N PHE A 36 9.75 -28.73 -22.52
CA PHE A 36 10.72 -27.66 -22.30
C PHE A 36 12.10 -28.22 -21.95
N PRO A 37 13.19 -27.62 -22.48
CA PRO A 37 14.54 -27.80 -22.00
C PRO A 37 14.63 -27.68 -20.48
N PHE A 38 15.59 -28.38 -19.86
CA PHE A 38 15.69 -28.44 -18.40
C PHE A 38 15.87 -27.07 -17.75
N GLU A 39 16.48 -26.12 -18.48
CA GLU A 39 16.65 -24.72 -18.07
C GLU A 39 15.31 -23.99 -17.87
N PHE A 40 14.37 -24.10 -18.81
CA PHE A 40 13.07 -23.44 -18.71
C PHE A 40 12.16 -24.14 -17.72
N ARG A 41 12.29 -25.47 -17.57
CA ARG A 41 11.59 -26.19 -16.52
C ARG A 41 12.06 -25.76 -15.12
N ALA A 42 13.36 -25.51 -14.94
CA ALA A 42 13.88 -24.99 -13.68
C ALA A 42 13.42 -23.55 -13.41
N LEU A 43 13.39 -22.71 -14.46
CA LEU A 43 12.90 -21.33 -14.38
C LEU A 43 11.41 -21.27 -14.06
N GLU A 44 10.59 -22.06 -14.74
CA GLU A 44 9.14 -22.20 -14.50
C GLU A 44 8.86 -22.54 -13.03
N VAL A 45 9.52 -23.59 -12.49
CA VAL A 45 9.35 -23.99 -11.09
C VAL A 45 9.79 -22.89 -10.11
N ALA A 46 10.86 -22.15 -10.44
CA ALA A 46 11.33 -21.05 -9.62
C ALA A 46 10.35 -19.86 -9.62
N LEU A 47 9.85 -19.47 -10.81
CA LEU A 47 8.87 -18.39 -10.97
C LEU A 47 7.53 -18.76 -10.33
N GLU A 48 7.07 -20.01 -10.49
CA GLU A 48 5.86 -20.51 -9.83
C GLU A 48 5.99 -20.42 -8.30
N ALA A 49 7.14 -20.82 -7.75
CA ALA A 49 7.40 -20.72 -6.32
C ALA A 49 7.41 -19.26 -5.82
N ILE A 50 7.99 -18.34 -6.59
CA ILE A 50 8.00 -16.91 -6.26
C ILE A 50 6.58 -16.34 -6.32
N CYS A 51 5.83 -16.60 -7.40
CA CYS A 51 4.47 -16.10 -7.57
C CYS A 51 3.54 -16.63 -6.48
N SER A 52 3.64 -17.92 -6.16
CA SER A 52 2.90 -18.55 -5.06
C SER A 52 3.26 -17.93 -3.71
N PHE A 53 4.55 -17.66 -3.46
CA PHE A 53 5.00 -16.98 -2.24
C PHE A 53 4.47 -15.54 -2.13
N LEU A 54 4.53 -14.77 -3.21
CA LEU A 54 4.06 -13.39 -3.24
C LEU A 54 2.54 -13.32 -3.04
N ASP A 55 1.79 -14.15 -3.75
CA ASP A 55 0.33 -14.23 -3.65
C ASP A 55 -0.13 -14.70 -2.26
N ALA A 56 0.55 -15.69 -1.66
CA ALA A 56 0.28 -16.12 -0.28
C ALA A 56 0.53 -15.00 0.74
N ARG A 57 1.64 -14.26 0.60
CA ARG A 57 1.95 -13.12 1.47
C ARG A 57 0.98 -11.95 1.31
N THR A 58 0.54 -11.67 0.08
CA THR A 58 -0.48 -10.66 -0.19
C THR A 58 -1.81 -11.03 0.46
N ARG A 59 -2.25 -12.30 0.33
CA ARG A 59 -3.50 -12.77 0.97
C ARG A 59 -3.44 -12.75 2.50
N GLU A 60 -2.32 -13.14 3.10
CA GLU A 60 -2.11 -13.05 4.54
C GLU A 60 -2.29 -11.60 5.00
N LEU A 61 -1.65 -10.68 4.29
CA LEU A 61 -1.70 -9.26 4.60
C LEU A 61 -3.10 -8.65 4.39
N GLU A 62 -3.81 -9.01 3.32
CA GLU A 62 -5.21 -8.63 3.10
C GLU A 62 -6.10 -9.08 4.27
N THR A 63 -5.96 -10.34 4.68
CA THR A 63 -6.76 -10.95 5.74
C THR A 63 -6.54 -10.27 7.09
N ASP A 64 -5.33 -9.77 7.35
CA ASP A 64 -5.01 -9.01 8.56
C ASP A 64 -5.43 -7.53 8.45
N THR A 65 -5.41 -6.95 7.24
CA THR A 65 -5.62 -5.52 7.01
C THR A 65 -7.06 -5.10 7.09
N TYR A 66 -7.95 -5.78 6.37
CA TYR A 66 -9.36 -5.43 6.40
C TYR A 66 -9.97 -5.39 7.81
N PRO A 67 -9.77 -6.39 8.69
CA PRO A 67 -10.31 -6.32 10.05
C PRO A 67 -9.63 -5.26 10.91
N ALA A 68 -8.33 -5.00 10.73
CA ALA A 68 -7.64 -3.96 11.48
C ALA A 68 -8.16 -2.54 11.13
N LEU A 69 -8.46 -2.29 9.86
CA LEU A 69 -9.03 -1.03 9.39
C LEU A 69 -10.49 -0.85 9.86
N ASP A 70 -11.30 -1.91 9.86
CA ASP A 70 -12.66 -1.89 10.40
C ASP A 70 -12.66 -1.63 11.92
N GLU A 71 -11.79 -2.32 12.67
CA GLU A 71 -11.62 -2.11 14.11
C GLU A 71 -11.18 -0.67 14.43
N LEU A 72 -10.29 -0.10 13.61
CA LEU A 72 -9.82 1.27 13.78
C LEU A 72 -10.91 2.31 13.45
N THR A 73 -11.72 2.05 12.43
CA THR A 73 -12.88 2.88 12.06
C THR A 73 -13.96 2.84 13.15
N SER A 74 -14.18 1.68 13.78
CA SER A 74 -15.10 1.53 14.90
C SER A 74 -14.60 2.23 16.17
N LYS A 75 -13.29 2.14 16.45
CA LYS A 75 -12.69 2.71 17.66
C LYS A 75 -11.28 3.22 17.38
N ILE A 76 -11.17 4.55 17.34
CA ILE A 76 -9.87 5.23 17.24
C ILE A 76 -9.14 5.06 18.59
N SER A 77 -8.11 4.21 18.58
CA SER A 77 -7.26 3.92 19.75
C SER A 77 -5.80 3.91 19.30
N SER A 78 -4.89 4.35 20.18
CA SER A 78 -3.45 4.31 19.93
C SER A 78 -2.97 2.91 19.53
N ARG A 79 -3.47 1.86 20.20
CA ARG A 79 -3.16 0.46 19.86
C ARG A 79 -3.56 0.10 18.43
N ASN A 80 -4.76 0.51 18.01
CA ASN A 80 -5.29 0.19 16.68
C ASN A 80 -4.55 0.97 15.59
N LEU A 81 -4.22 2.23 15.85
CA LEU A 81 -3.38 3.05 14.97
C LEU A 81 -1.98 2.43 14.81
N ASP A 82 -1.36 1.98 15.90
CA ASP A 82 -0.05 1.35 15.84
C ASP A 82 -0.09 0.01 15.11
N HIS A 83 -1.20 -0.73 15.21
CA HIS A 83 -1.40 -1.96 14.44
C HIS A 83 -1.49 -1.67 12.93
N VAL A 84 -2.33 -0.72 12.52
CA VAL A 84 -2.47 -0.32 11.10
C VAL A 84 -1.18 0.26 10.54
N ARG A 85 -0.41 1.04 11.33
CA ARG A 85 0.92 1.52 10.91
C ARG A 85 1.91 0.39 10.66
N LYS A 86 1.94 -0.64 11.52
CA LYS A 86 2.80 -1.81 11.32
C LYS A 86 2.43 -2.54 10.04
N LEU A 87 1.13 -2.67 9.80
CA LEU A 87 0.59 -3.34 8.63
C LEU A 87 0.88 -2.58 7.33
N LYS A 88 0.71 -1.25 7.33
CA LYS A 88 1.14 -0.34 6.26
C LYS A 88 2.63 -0.48 5.98
N SER A 89 3.46 -0.52 7.01
CA SER A 89 4.91 -0.73 6.83
C SER A 89 5.24 -2.09 6.20
N ALA A 90 4.56 -3.16 6.64
CA ALA A 90 4.70 -4.49 6.04
C ALA A 90 4.24 -4.50 4.57
N MET A 91 3.14 -3.80 4.26
CA MET A 91 2.58 -3.58 2.94
C MET A 91 3.57 -2.90 2.01
N THR A 92 4.07 -1.72 2.38
CA THR A 92 5.06 -0.99 1.58
C THR A 92 6.30 -1.84 1.30
N ARG A 93 6.77 -2.61 2.29
CA ARG A 93 7.93 -3.48 2.11
C ARG A 93 7.64 -4.63 1.13
N LEU A 94 6.45 -5.21 1.16
CA LEU A 94 6.05 -6.26 0.23
C LEU A 94 5.88 -5.68 -1.19
N THR A 95 5.16 -4.56 -1.34
CA THR A 95 4.99 -3.85 -2.62
C THR A 95 6.34 -3.55 -3.28
N ASN A 96 7.31 -3.01 -2.53
CA ASN A 96 8.64 -2.71 -3.09
C ASN A 96 9.38 -3.97 -3.56
N ARG A 97 9.19 -5.11 -2.88
CA ARG A 97 9.79 -6.39 -3.29
C ARG A 97 9.12 -6.94 -4.54
N VAL A 98 7.80 -6.84 -4.65
CA VAL A 98 7.04 -7.26 -5.84
C VAL A 98 7.39 -6.38 -7.03
N GLN A 99 7.46 -5.07 -6.84
CA GLN A 99 7.92 -4.11 -7.85
C GLN A 99 9.30 -4.49 -8.37
N LYS A 100 10.26 -4.74 -7.49
CA LYS A 100 11.60 -5.15 -7.95
C LYS A 100 11.56 -6.43 -8.79
N VAL A 101 10.79 -7.45 -8.38
CA VAL A 101 10.68 -8.69 -9.17
C VAL A 101 10.01 -8.42 -10.52
N ARG A 102 8.98 -7.57 -10.56
CA ARG A 102 8.34 -7.12 -11.81
C ARG A 102 9.34 -6.43 -12.73
N ASP A 103 10.08 -5.45 -12.21
CA ASP A 103 10.98 -4.61 -13.01
C ASP A 103 12.15 -5.43 -13.59
N GLU A 104 12.68 -6.40 -12.84
CA GLU A 104 13.74 -7.30 -13.33
C GLU A 104 13.19 -8.29 -14.36
N LEU A 105 11.92 -8.71 -14.24
CA LEU A 105 11.26 -9.58 -15.21
C LEU A 105 10.88 -8.82 -16.50
N GLU A 106 10.46 -7.55 -16.38
CA GLU A 106 10.21 -6.64 -17.49
C GLU A 106 11.49 -6.41 -18.29
N GLN A 107 12.60 -6.13 -17.60
CA GLN A 107 13.90 -5.96 -18.24
C GLN A 107 14.35 -7.21 -19.00
N LEU A 108 14.10 -8.41 -18.45
CA LEU A 108 14.42 -9.67 -19.12
C LEU A 108 13.53 -9.92 -20.34
N LEU A 109 12.26 -9.51 -20.29
CA LEU A 109 11.32 -9.65 -21.40
C LEU A 109 11.64 -8.66 -22.54
N ASP A 110 12.16 -7.46 -22.22
CA ASP A 110 12.45 -6.40 -23.19
C ASP A 110 13.73 -6.64 -24.02
N ASP A 111 14.63 -7.55 -23.60
CA ASP A 111 15.93 -7.78 -24.25
C ASP A 111 16.07 -9.21 -24.80
N ASP A 112 15.90 -9.35 -26.12
CA ASP A 112 16.03 -10.62 -26.85
C ASP A 112 17.41 -11.29 -26.67
N ASP A 113 18.48 -10.50 -26.48
CA ASP A 113 19.83 -11.05 -26.26
C ASP A 113 19.93 -11.71 -24.88
N ASP A 114 19.33 -11.11 -23.84
CA ASP A 114 19.25 -11.69 -22.49
C ASP A 114 18.35 -12.94 -22.47
N MET A 115 17.27 -12.95 -23.26
CA MET A 115 16.43 -14.15 -23.45
C MET A 115 17.18 -15.29 -24.13
N ALA A 116 17.98 -14.98 -25.16
CA ALA A 116 18.81 -15.97 -25.85
C ALA A 116 19.89 -16.57 -24.94
N ASP A 117 20.42 -15.79 -23.99
CA ASP A 117 21.46 -16.24 -23.06
C ASP A 117 20.98 -17.27 -22.02
N LEU A 118 19.66 -17.38 -21.79
CA LEU A 118 19.05 -18.40 -20.92
C LEU A 118 19.11 -19.82 -21.51
N TYR A 119 19.38 -19.98 -22.82
CA TYR A 119 19.55 -21.26 -23.51
C TYR A 119 20.91 -21.92 -23.21
N LEU A 120 21.11 -22.33 -21.96
CA LEU A 120 22.39 -22.87 -21.46
C LEU A 120 22.79 -24.20 -22.11
N SER A 121 21.83 -25.06 -22.46
CA SER A 121 22.09 -26.36 -23.11
C SER A 121 22.80 -26.21 -24.45
N ARG A 122 22.39 -25.22 -25.25
CA ARG A 122 22.97 -24.89 -26.55
C ARG A 122 24.35 -24.27 -26.41
N LYS A 123 24.53 -23.37 -25.44
CA LYS A 123 25.83 -22.73 -25.13
C LYS A 123 26.88 -23.75 -24.71
N LEU A 124 26.50 -24.76 -23.93
CA LEU A 124 27.40 -25.87 -23.56
C LEU A 124 27.74 -26.76 -24.77
N ALA A 125 26.77 -27.07 -25.63
CA ALA A 125 26.98 -27.88 -26.84
C ALA A 125 27.89 -27.18 -27.87
N GLY A 126 27.80 -25.85 -28.00
CA GLY A 126 28.72 -25.04 -28.81
C GLY A 126 30.15 -25.02 -28.28
N ALA A 127 30.33 -25.05 -26.95
CA ALA A 127 31.65 -25.11 -26.29
C ALA A 127 32.29 -26.51 -26.34
N CYS A 128 31.49 -27.58 -26.47
CA CYS A 128 31.97 -28.97 -26.47
C CYS A 128 32.39 -29.53 -27.84
N SER A 129 32.41 -28.75 -28.92
CA SER A 129 33.01 -29.22 -30.19
C SER A 129 34.54 -29.41 -30.04
N PRO A 130 35.09 -30.63 -30.25
CA PRO A 130 36.52 -30.86 -30.17
C PRO A 130 37.20 -30.74 -31.55
N VAL A 131 38.44 -30.23 -31.53
CA VAL A 131 39.52 -30.36 -32.54
C VAL A 131 39.52 -29.33 -33.70
N SER A 132 40.48 -28.41 -33.69
CA SER A 132 41.74 -28.65 -34.43
C SER A 132 42.98 -28.18 -33.68
N VAL A 133 43.54 -29.08 -32.87
CA VAL A 133 44.98 -29.11 -32.59
C VAL A 133 45.64 -29.91 -33.71
N SER A 134 46.37 -29.23 -34.61
CA SER A 134 47.62 -29.70 -35.19
C SER A 134 48.23 -28.57 -36.03
N GLY A 135 49.16 -27.84 -35.44
CA GLY A 135 49.99 -26.87 -36.13
C GLY A 135 51.44 -26.99 -35.64
N ALA A 136 52.16 -27.99 -36.13
CA ALA A 136 53.62 -27.93 -36.15
C ALA A 136 54.06 -27.03 -37.33
N PRO A 137 55.06 -26.16 -37.16
CA PRO A 137 55.42 -25.17 -38.17
C PRO A 137 56.31 -25.81 -39.23
N ASN A 138 55.91 -25.73 -40.51
CA ASN A 138 56.84 -26.01 -41.59
C ASN A 138 56.76 -24.95 -42.68
N TRP A 139 57.94 -24.57 -43.16
CA TRP A 139 58.26 -23.28 -43.73
C TRP A 139 58.71 -23.52 -45.17
N TYR A 140 57.84 -23.33 -46.18
CA TYR A 140 58.25 -23.27 -47.59
C TYR A 140 57.29 -22.38 -48.42
N PRO A 141 57.80 -21.53 -49.33
CA PRO A 141 57.00 -20.67 -50.20
C PRO A 141 56.79 -21.25 -51.62
N SER A 142 55.84 -20.67 -52.38
CA SER A 142 55.51 -20.88 -53.83
C SER A 142 54.45 -21.98 -54.09
N SER A 143 53.41 -21.87 -54.93
CA SER A 143 53.04 -20.99 -56.05
C SER A 143 51.51 -21.13 -56.37
N PRO A 144 50.91 -20.33 -57.27
CA PRO A 144 49.45 -20.17 -57.40
C PRO A 144 48.81 -21.15 -58.40
N THR A 145 47.60 -21.66 -58.13
CA THR A 145 46.77 -22.31 -59.17
C THR A 145 45.27 -22.09 -58.92
N ILE A 146 44.74 -21.20 -59.75
CA ILE A 146 43.45 -21.21 -60.47
C ILE A 146 42.43 -22.32 -60.09
N GLY A 147 41.23 -21.87 -59.69
CA GLY A 147 39.96 -22.47 -60.12
C GLY A 147 39.20 -23.34 -59.11
N SER A 148 38.15 -22.79 -58.49
CA SER A 148 36.75 -23.23 -58.67
C SER A 148 35.84 -22.74 -57.53
N LYS A 149 34.63 -22.36 -57.93
CA LYS A 149 33.52 -21.93 -57.07
C LYS A 149 32.97 -23.11 -56.29
N ILE A 150 32.83 -22.98 -54.97
CA ILE A 150 31.79 -23.70 -54.22
C ILE A 150 31.15 -22.69 -53.27
N SER A 151 29.97 -22.23 -53.67
CA SER A 151 29.02 -21.50 -52.85
C SER A 151 28.60 -22.41 -51.69
N ARG A 152 29.20 -22.22 -50.52
CA ARG A 152 28.67 -22.72 -49.25
C ARG A 152 27.65 -21.72 -48.74
N THR A 153 26.44 -21.79 -49.28
CA THR A 153 25.26 -21.08 -48.76
C THR A 153 24.12 -22.08 -48.81
N SER A 154 23.84 -22.77 -47.70
CA SER A 154 22.56 -23.48 -47.41
C SER A 154 22.70 -24.37 -46.16
N ARG A 155 23.19 -23.81 -45.05
CA ARG A 155 23.06 -24.47 -43.72
C ARG A 155 22.84 -23.50 -42.56
N ALA A 156 22.68 -22.20 -42.83
CA ALA A 156 22.40 -21.19 -41.80
C ALA A 156 20.88 -20.96 -41.60
N SER A 157 20.06 -21.17 -42.64
CA SER A 157 18.64 -20.79 -42.63
C SER A 157 17.71 -21.75 -41.88
N ALA A 158 18.18 -22.95 -41.52
CA ALA A 158 17.40 -23.89 -40.70
C ALA A 158 17.73 -23.80 -39.21
N LEU A 159 18.84 -23.15 -38.85
CA LEU A 159 19.22 -22.94 -37.44
C LEU A 159 18.53 -21.69 -36.88
N THR A 160 18.38 -20.64 -37.68
CA THR A 160 17.68 -19.41 -37.26
C THR A 160 16.17 -19.60 -37.07
N ALA A 161 15.55 -20.51 -37.83
CA ALA A 161 14.11 -20.77 -37.73
C ALA A 161 13.70 -21.58 -36.50
N GLU A 162 14.60 -22.41 -35.97
CA GLU A 162 14.40 -23.09 -34.67
C GLU A 162 14.74 -22.14 -33.51
N GLU A 163 15.72 -21.26 -33.70
CA GLU A 163 16.14 -20.28 -32.69
C GLU A 163 15.05 -19.23 -32.40
N ASP A 164 14.36 -18.70 -33.42
CA ASP A 164 13.24 -17.78 -33.24
C ASP A 164 12.03 -18.46 -32.55
N ASN A 165 11.76 -19.73 -32.90
CA ASN A 165 10.57 -20.44 -32.42
C ASN A 165 10.72 -20.87 -30.94
N ASP A 166 11.94 -21.20 -30.50
CA ASP A 166 12.22 -21.47 -29.10
C ASP A 166 12.09 -20.19 -28.25
N VAL A 167 12.65 -19.06 -28.71
CA VAL A 167 12.59 -17.77 -28.00
C VAL A 167 11.14 -17.33 -27.75
N GLU A 168 10.26 -17.50 -28.75
CA GLU A 168 8.84 -17.15 -28.63
C GLU A 168 8.09 -18.03 -27.60
N GLU A 169 8.47 -19.31 -27.43
CA GLU A 169 7.91 -20.16 -26.37
C GLU A 169 8.32 -19.70 -24.96
N LEU A 170 9.56 -19.24 -24.79
CA LEU A 170 10.06 -18.67 -23.53
C LEU A 170 9.39 -17.32 -23.22
N GLU A 171 9.23 -16.47 -24.23
CA GLU A 171 8.54 -15.18 -24.12
C GLU A 171 7.11 -15.37 -23.60
N MET A 172 6.35 -16.30 -24.19
CA MET A 172 5.00 -16.62 -23.72
C MET A 172 4.96 -17.07 -22.24
N LEU A 173 5.95 -17.85 -21.79
CA LEU A 173 6.06 -18.27 -20.38
C LEU A 173 6.33 -17.08 -19.45
N LEU A 174 7.33 -16.27 -19.79
CA LEU A 174 7.74 -15.11 -19.00
C LEU A 174 6.60 -14.09 -18.92
N GLU A 175 5.90 -13.85 -20.02
CA GLU A 175 4.77 -12.92 -20.07
C GLU A 175 3.59 -13.39 -19.20
N ALA A 176 3.30 -14.69 -19.17
CA ALA A 176 2.28 -15.23 -18.26
C ALA A 176 2.62 -14.96 -16.78
N TYR A 177 3.88 -15.16 -16.37
CA TYR A 177 4.33 -14.86 -15.01
C TYR A 177 4.41 -13.35 -14.74
N PHE A 178 4.82 -12.54 -15.72
CA PHE A 178 4.82 -11.08 -15.63
C PHE A 178 3.41 -10.56 -15.33
N MET A 179 2.41 -11.03 -16.07
CA MET A 179 1.01 -10.69 -15.83
C MET A 179 0.51 -11.15 -14.45
N GLN A 180 0.97 -12.30 -13.97
CA GLN A 180 0.62 -12.78 -12.62
C GLN A 180 1.22 -11.89 -11.51
N ILE A 181 2.47 -11.47 -11.67
CA ILE A 181 3.15 -10.56 -10.73
C ILE A 181 2.50 -9.17 -10.78
N ASP A 182 2.18 -8.66 -11.96
CA ASP A 182 1.51 -7.37 -12.13
C ASP A 182 0.11 -7.36 -11.48
N ASN A 183 -0.66 -8.44 -11.66
CA ASN A 183 -1.93 -8.60 -10.96
C ASN A 183 -1.75 -8.61 -9.43
N THR A 184 -0.69 -9.24 -8.92
CA THR A 184 -0.36 -9.24 -7.49
C THR A 184 0.01 -7.83 -7.01
N LEU A 185 0.78 -7.09 -7.81
CA LEU A 185 1.13 -5.71 -7.53
C LEU A 185 -0.10 -4.80 -7.51
N ASN A 186 -1.03 -4.97 -8.46
CA ASN A 186 -2.27 -4.20 -8.52
C ASN A 186 -3.14 -4.41 -7.28
N LYS A 187 -3.30 -5.66 -6.81
CA LYS A 187 -3.98 -5.95 -5.54
C LYS A 187 -3.32 -5.24 -4.36
N LEU A 188 -1.98 -5.27 -4.30
CA LEU A 188 -1.23 -4.58 -3.25
C LEU A 188 -1.43 -3.05 -3.32
N THR A 189 -1.41 -2.47 -4.52
CA THR A 189 -1.63 -1.04 -4.71
C THR A 189 -3.03 -0.63 -4.23
N THR A 190 -4.07 -1.38 -4.61
CA THR A 190 -5.45 -1.11 -4.17
C THR A 190 -5.60 -1.22 -2.65
N LEU A 191 -5.02 -2.24 -2.02
CA LEU A 191 -5.09 -2.36 -0.55
C LEU A 191 -4.31 -1.23 0.14
N ARG A 192 -3.20 -0.78 -0.44
CA ARG A 192 -2.45 0.37 0.08
C ARG A 192 -3.28 1.65 0.01
N GLU A 193 -3.92 1.92 -1.12
CA GLU A 193 -4.84 3.06 -1.27
C GLU A 193 -5.94 3.01 -0.22
N TYR A 194 -6.52 1.84 0.03
CA TYR A 194 -7.54 1.66 1.07
C TYR A 194 -7.04 1.96 2.49
N ILE A 195 -5.80 1.59 2.82
CA ILE A 195 -5.16 1.97 4.10
C ILE A 195 -4.98 3.48 4.18
N ASP A 196 -4.49 4.11 3.10
CA ASP A 196 -4.21 5.55 3.04
C ASP A 196 -5.51 6.37 3.17
N ASP A 197 -6.57 5.97 2.46
CA ASP A 197 -7.92 6.56 2.58
C ASP A 197 -8.47 6.46 4.01
N THR A 198 -8.25 5.32 4.67
CA THR A 198 -8.69 5.11 6.05
C THR A 198 -7.89 6.00 7.02
N GLU A 199 -6.59 6.16 6.80
CA GLU A 199 -5.74 7.06 7.61
C GLU A 199 -6.21 8.52 7.49
N ASP A 200 -6.51 8.97 6.27
CA ASP A 200 -7.04 10.31 6.03
C ASP A 200 -8.41 10.52 6.68
N TYR A 201 -9.31 9.53 6.58
CA TYR A 201 -10.59 9.55 7.28
C TYR A 201 -10.42 9.70 8.81
N ILE A 202 -9.48 8.97 9.40
CA ILE A 202 -9.22 9.03 10.84
C ILE A 202 -8.60 10.36 11.23
N ASN A 203 -7.72 10.92 10.42
CA ASN A 203 -7.14 12.24 10.66
C ASN A 203 -8.24 13.30 10.70
N ILE A 204 -9.20 13.26 9.77
CA ILE A 204 -10.37 14.15 9.77
C ILE A 204 -11.21 13.96 11.05
N GLN A 205 -11.49 12.72 11.45
CA GLN A 205 -12.22 12.40 12.68
C GLN A 205 -11.51 12.92 13.95
N LEU A 206 -10.20 12.73 14.04
CA LEU A 206 -9.39 13.19 15.16
C LEU A 206 -9.38 14.71 15.26
N ASP A 207 -9.29 15.41 14.13
CA ASP A 207 -9.34 16.86 14.11
C ASP A 207 -10.72 17.40 14.49
N ASN A 208 -11.80 16.72 14.08
CA ASN A 208 -13.15 17.04 14.55
C ASN A 208 -13.27 16.89 16.08
N HIS A 209 -12.76 15.80 16.66
CA HIS A 209 -12.75 15.61 18.11
C HIS A 209 -11.90 16.66 18.85
N ARG A 210 -10.72 17.01 18.32
CA ARG A 210 -9.91 18.10 18.87
C ARG A 210 -10.65 19.43 18.82
N ASN A 211 -11.34 19.71 17.73
CA ASN A 211 -12.15 20.91 17.58
C ASN A 211 -13.26 20.98 18.65
N GLN A 212 -13.93 19.85 18.92
CA GLN A 212 -14.91 19.75 20.02
C GLN A 212 -14.28 20.00 21.39
N LEU A 213 -13.08 19.48 21.65
CA LEU A 213 -12.36 19.71 22.91
C LEU A 213 -11.99 21.19 23.09
N ILE A 214 -11.45 21.84 22.05
CA ILE A 214 -11.12 23.27 22.06
C ILE A 214 -12.37 24.11 22.35
N GLN A 215 -13.51 23.73 21.76
CA GLN A 215 -14.78 24.40 22.03
C GLN A 215 -15.22 24.26 23.51
N LEU A 216 -15.13 23.05 24.07
CA LEU A 216 -15.47 22.82 25.48
C LEU A 216 -14.53 23.58 26.42
N GLU A 217 -13.23 23.62 26.10
CA GLU A 217 -12.24 24.37 26.87
C GLU A 217 -12.56 25.87 26.86
N LEU A 218 -12.91 26.44 25.70
CA LEU A 218 -13.29 27.84 25.58
C LEU A 218 -14.54 28.16 26.42
N PHE A 219 -15.54 27.26 26.41
CA PHE A 219 -16.75 27.40 27.23
C PHE A 219 -16.43 27.38 28.73
N LEU A 220 -15.64 26.41 29.20
CA LEU A 220 -15.25 26.29 30.61
C LEU A 220 -14.37 27.46 31.08
N SER A 221 -13.44 27.90 30.24
CA SER A 221 -12.57 29.03 30.52
C SER A 221 -13.37 30.33 30.66
N SER A 222 -14.29 30.61 29.73
CA SER A 222 -15.18 31.77 29.83
C SER A 222 -16.05 31.75 31.08
N GLY A 223 -16.60 30.58 31.45
CA GLY A 223 -17.37 30.41 32.68
C GLY A 223 -16.53 30.68 33.94
N THR A 224 -15.29 30.22 33.95
CA THR A 224 -14.34 30.43 35.06
C THR A 224 -13.99 31.92 35.23
N VAL A 225 -13.78 32.64 34.14
CA VAL A 225 -13.54 34.10 34.17
C VAL A 225 -14.75 34.84 34.73
N CYS A 226 -15.98 34.44 34.36
CA CYS A 226 -17.18 35.07 34.88
C CYS A 226 -17.37 34.78 36.38
N LEU A 227 -17.14 33.54 36.80
CA LEU A 227 -17.22 33.13 38.21
C LEU A 227 -16.15 33.80 39.08
N SER A 228 -14.94 34.03 38.57
CA SER A 228 -13.88 34.69 39.32
C SER A 228 -14.21 36.16 39.60
N ILE A 229 -14.78 36.88 38.62
CA ILE A 229 -15.25 38.26 38.77
C ILE A 229 -16.40 38.32 39.79
N TYR A 230 -17.38 37.44 39.67
CA TYR A 230 -18.49 37.36 40.63
C TYR A 230 -18.02 37.05 42.05
N SER A 231 -17.09 36.09 42.18
CA SER A 231 -16.52 35.69 43.47
C SER A 231 -15.70 36.80 44.11
N LEU A 232 -14.96 37.59 43.33
CA LEU A 232 -14.22 38.75 43.83
C LEU A 232 -15.16 39.78 44.46
N VAL A 233 -16.27 40.09 43.78
CA VAL A 233 -17.28 41.02 44.30
C VAL A 233 -17.90 40.45 45.58
N ALA A 234 -18.31 39.18 45.56
CA ALA A 234 -18.85 38.51 46.74
C ALA A 234 -17.86 38.49 47.92
N ALA A 235 -16.57 38.30 47.67
CA ALA A 235 -15.52 38.28 48.69
C ALA A 235 -15.31 39.66 49.34
N ILE A 236 -15.28 40.73 48.55
CA ILE A 236 -15.13 42.11 49.08
C ILE A 236 -16.28 42.46 50.03
N PHE A 237 -17.51 42.08 49.66
CA PHE A 237 -18.70 42.33 50.49
C PHE A 237 -18.93 41.29 51.60
N GLY A 238 -18.30 40.12 51.52
CA GLY A 238 -18.30 39.10 52.57
C GLY A 238 -17.33 39.41 53.72
N MET A 239 -16.41 40.36 53.53
CA MET A 239 -15.45 40.77 54.55
C MET A 239 -16.12 41.62 55.64
N ASN A 240 -15.94 41.29 56.92
CA ASN A 240 -16.60 41.96 58.06
C ASN A 240 -16.03 43.36 58.37
N ILE A 241 -16.12 44.31 57.44
CA ILE A 241 -15.72 45.71 57.64
C ILE A 241 -16.98 46.55 57.95
N PRO A 242 -16.97 47.42 58.98
CA PRO A 242 -18.09 48.32 59.25
C PRO A 242 -18.19 49.41 58.18
N TYR A 243 -19.10 49.23 57.23
CA TYR A 243 -19.40 50.22 56.19
C TYR A 243 -20.43 51.24 56.69
N THR A 244 -20.23 52.52 56.37
CA THR A 244 -21.13 53.64 56.77
C THR A 244 -22.53 53.58 56.14
N TRP A 245 -22.76 52.71 55.14
CA TRP A 245 -24.03 52.56 54.40
C TRP A 245 -24.91 51.42 54.94
N LYS A 246 -24.50 50.78 56.05
CA LYS A 246 -25.21 49.65 56.66
C LYS A 246 -26.49 50.09 57.40
N GLU A 247 -26.53 51.34 57.87
CA GLU A 247 -27.68 51.92 58.56
C GLU A 247 -28.65 52.52 57.52
N GLY A 248 -29.79 51.86 57.29
CA GLY A 248 -30.89 52.36 56.44
C GLY A 248 -30.90 51.92 54.97
N HIS A 249 -29.82 51.39 54.40
CA HIS A 249 -29.71 51.08 52.96
C HIS A 249 -29.49 49.59 52.62
N GLY A 250 -30.25 48.68 53.26
CA GLY A 250 -30.16 47.22 53.00
C GLY A 250 -30.48 46.78 51.56
N TYR A 251 -31.08 47.64 50.73
CA TYR A 251 -31.34 47.36 49.32
C TYR A 251 -30.09 47.47 48.44
N MET A 252 -29.10 48.28 48.81
CA MET A 252 -27.90 48.51 47.98
C MET A 252 -27.10 47.23 47.77
N PHE A 253 -26.95 46.41 48.81
CA PHE A 253 -26.30 45.10 48.72
C PHE A 253 -26.98 44.18 47.70
N LYS A 254 -28.32 44.10 47.74
CA LYS A 254 -29.09 43.30 46.79
C LYS A 254 -28.90 43.78 45.36
N TRP A 255 -28.93 45.10 45.13
CA TRP A 255 -28.71 45.67 43.80
C TRP A 255 -27.31 45.41 43.25
N VAL A 256 -26.28 45.53 44.09
CA VAL A 256 -24.90 45.25 43.66
C VAL A 256 -24.73 43.79 43.25
N VAL A 257 -25.22 42.84 44.05
CA VAL A 257 -25.14 41.40 43.73
C VAL A 257 -25.93 41.04 42.47
N ILE A 258 -27.13 41.61 42.30
CA ILE A 258 -27.96 41.38 41.11
C ILE A 258 -27.28 41.97 39.87
N LEU A 259 -26.76 43.19 39.95
CA LEU A 259 -26.12 43.87 38.83
C LEU A 259 -24.83 43.16 38.40
N THR A 260 -24.01 42.70 39.35
CA THR A 260 -22.78 41.98 39.03
C THR A 260 -23.05 40.59 38.45
N GLY A 261 -24.07 39.88 38.94
CA GLY A 261 -24.53 38.63 38.34
C GLY A 261 -25.06 38.80 36.92
N LEU A 262 -25.82 39.88 36.68
CA LEU A 262 -26.35 40.22 35.36
C LEU A 262 -25.23 40.60 34.38
N LEU A 263 -24.25 41.39 34.84
CA LEU A 263 -23.04 41.73 34.09
C LEU A 263 -22.26 40.46 33.69
N CYS A 264 -22.02 39.54 34.64
CA CYS A 264 -21.29 38.30 34.37
C CYS A 264 -22.02 37.40 33.36
N THR A 265 -23.34 37.30 33.47
CA THR A 265 -24.18 36.54 32.53
C THR A 265 -24.16 37.19 31.13
N SER A 266 -24.21 38.53 31.08
CA SER A 266 -24.10 39.28 29.83
C SER A 266 -22.73 39.09 29.17
N THR A 267 -21.63 39.12 29.92
CA THR A 267 -20.29 38.91 29.37
C THR A 267 -20.11 37.48 28.86
N PHE A 268 -20.62 36.48 29.59
CA PHE A 268 -20.58 35.07 29.18
C PHE A 268 -21.33 34.82 27.87
N THR A 269 -22.56 35.33 27.76
CA THR A 269 -23.38 35.21 26.54
C THR A 269 -22.75 35.96 25.36
N SER A 270 -22.15 37.13 25.60
CA SER A 270 -21.42 37.89 24.57
C SER A 270 -20.21 37.12 24.02
N ILE A 271 -19.41 36.50 24.91
CA ILE A 271 -18.25 35.68 24.52
C ILE A 271 -18.68 34.47 23.69
N ILE A 272 -19.74 33.77 24.11
CA ILE A 272 -20.27 32.61 23.37
C ILE A 272 -20.83 33.04 22.01
N SER A 273 -21.58 34.14 21.97
CA SER A 273 -22.14 34.68 20.71
C SER A 273 -21.03 35.07 19.73
N TYR A 274 -19.98 35.73 20.22
CA TYR A 274 -18.80 36.08 19.42
C TYR A 274 -18.08 34.83 18.89
N ALA A 275 -17.91 33.80 19.72
CA ALA A 275 -17.32 32.53 19.31
C ALA A 275 -18.16 31.81 18.24
N ARG A 276 -19.49 31.88 18.33
CA ARG A 276 -20.40 31.30 17.32
C ARG A 276 -20.34 32.06 16.00
N HIS A 277 -20.35 33.39 16.05
CA HIS A 277 -20.32 34.24 14.85
C HIS A 277 -19.01 34.11 14.06
N LYS A 278 -17.89 33.80 14.74
CA LYS A 278 -16.61 33.56 14.07
C LYS A 278 -16.45 32.17 13.45
N GLY A 279 -17.46 31.30 13.54
CA GLY A 279 -17.43 29.96 12.92
C GLY A 279 -16.42 28.99 13.55
N LEU A 280 -15.85 29.32 14.71
CA LEU A 280 -15.01 28.39 15.50
C LEU A 280 -15.84 27.23 16.09
N ILE A 281 -17.14 27.42 16.16
CA ILE A 281 -18.10 26.44 16.63
C ILE A 281 -18.79 25.95 15.38
N GLY A 282 -18.48 24.72 14.95
CA GLY A 282 -19.12 24.11 13.80
C GLY A 282 -20.65 24.26 13.89
N SER A 283 -21.26 24.65 12.78
CA SER A 283 -22.71 24.50 12.61
C SER A 283 -23.08 23.02 12.62
#